data_AF-A0A8J4DXY3-F1
#
_entry.id   AF-A0A8J4DXY3-F1
#
_cell.length_a   1.000
_cell.length_b   1.000
_cell.length_c   1.000
_cell.angle_alpha   90.00
_cell.angle_beta   90.00
_cell.angle_gamma   90.00
#
_symmetry.space_group_name_H-M   'P 1'
#
loop_
_entity.id
_entity.type
_entity.pdbx_description
1 polymer ?
#
loop_
_entity_poly.entity_id
_entity_poly.type
_entity_poly.pdbx_seq_one_letter_code
_entity_poly.pdbx_strand_id
1 'polypeptide(L)'
;MTQVAGHVIPQTTIPAGTITRTRHRLPSWTRIFLGGLALWVATVLVTFITGNANLVPTIILIGSFLVPVTFVAYAFGRTDGIVTPQRVFAAFIYGGVLGVLGASILEAEFLREPSVLGYVGVGLVEEAVKLIALWLLARRLRRYTMRDGMVLGATVGFGFAAFESAGYAFNALFTNSGLSLLNVIETEALRGILTPVGHGLWTAILGGALFATAARARRGRPRLRASLLGWLVLVALLHALWDASGGIAVWVPFLLTGTPTQWALIQLGRAPDVTQTQVHLYTVVSWALLALDAVLGLVILRGRWRRATAPATAVGGGR
;
A
#
# COMPACT_ATOMS: atom_id res chain seq x y z
N MET A 1 43.14 78.59 9.74
CA MET A 1 42.64 77.51 10.59
C MET A 1 41.12 77.56 10.59
N THR A 2 40.43 76.70 9.84
CA THR A 2 39.08 76.20 10.17
C THR A 2 38.60 75.14 9.15
N GLN A 3 38.43 73.93 9.68
CA GLN A 3 37.49 72.84 9.34
C GLN A 3 37.09 72.58 7.87
N VAL A 4 37.59 71.46 7.34
CA VAL A 4 36.89 70.63 6.35
C VAL A 4 36.14 69.55 7.12
N ALA A 5 34.82 69.46 6.91
CA ALA A 5 33.96 68.45 7.50
C ALA A 5 34.26 67.06 6.92
N GLY A 6 34.72 66.14 7.77
CA GLY A 6 34.89 64.73 7.42
C GLY A 6 33.55 64.01 7.42
N HIS A 7 33.18 63.47 6.26
CA HIS A 7 32.04 62.56 6.08
C HIS A 7 32.38 61.21 6.76
N VAL A 8 31.70 60.88 7.85
CA VAL A 8 31.84 59.57 8.51
C VAL A 8 31.01 58.55 7.73
N ILE A 9 31.66 57.63 7.03
CA ILE A 9 31.01 56.46 6.43
C ILE A 9 30.67 55.48 7.56
N PRO A 10 29.41 55.10 7.79
CA PRO A 10 29.08 54.06 8.75
C PRO A 10 29.61 52.72 8.22
N GLN A 11 30.56 52.11 8.95
CA GLN A 11 30.93 50.72 8.70
C GLN A 11 29.76 49.83 9.13
N THR A 12 28.97 49.37 8.16
CA THR A 12 27.98 48.33 8.37
C THR A 12 28.72 47.00 8.58
N THR A 13 28.94 46.64 9.84
CA THR A 13 29.41 45.30 10.22
C THR A 13 28.34 44.30 9.80
N ILE A 14 28.59 43.54 8.72
CA ILE A 14 27.75 42.40 8.35
C ILE A 14 27.93 41.34 9.44
N PRO A 15 26.89 40.97 10.21
CA PRO A 15 27.03 39.90 11.17
C PRO A 15 27.35 38.61 10.42
N ALA A 16 28.45 37.98 10.82
CA ALA A 16 28.88 36.69 10.31
C ALA A 16 27.69 35.72 10.31
N GLY A 17 27.41 35.13 9.15
CA GLY A 17 26.30 34.21 8.98
C GLY A 17 26.36 33.11 10.03
N THR A 18 25.36 33.06 10.89
CA THR A 18 25.09 31.90 11.74
C THR A 18 24.84 30.73 10.80
N ILE A 19 25.86 29.94 10.52
CA ILE A 19 25.69 28.59 9.97
C ILE A 19 24.97 27.82 11.07
N THR A 20 23.64 27.84 11.04
CA THR A 20 22.82 26.96 11.83
C THR A 20 23.22 25.56 11.41
N ARG A 21 24.04 24.90 12.23
CA ARG A 21 24.27 23.46 12.18
C ARG A 21 22.90 22.81 12.27
N THR A 22 22.31 22.50 11.13
CA THR A 22 21.09 21.71 11.04
C THR A 22 21.46 20.34 11.58
N ARG A 23 21.17 20.10 12.87
CA ARG A 23 21.17 18.73 13.41
C ARG A 23 20.37 17.90 12.42
N HIS A 24 21.00 16.91 11.80
CA HIS A 24 20.34 15.97 10.89
C HIS A 24 19.25 15.24 11.68
N ARG A 25 18.05 15.84 11.76
CA ARG A 25 16.89 15.22 12.38
C ARG A 25 16.46 14.10 11.44
N LEU A 26 16.32 12.89 11.97
CA LEU A 26 15.81 11.75 11.21
C LEU A 26 14.49 12.13 10.52
N PRO A 27 14.28 11.70 9.26
CA PRO A 27 13.01 11.87 8.57
C PRO A 27 11.83 11.39 9.45
N SER A 28 10.68 12.05 9.34
CA SER A 28 9.50 11.73 10.15
C SER A 28 9.07 10.27 10.01
N TRP A 29 9.08 9.72 8.79
CA TRP A 29 8.72 8.33 8.52
C TRP A 29 9.65 7.34 9.22
N THR A 30 10.96 7.63 9.31
CA THR A 30 11.93 6.76 9.99
C THR A 30 11.65 6.72 11.49
N ARG A 31 11.28 7.86 12.09
CA ARG A 31 10.90 7.93 13.51
C ARG A 31 9.60 7.18 13.79
N ILE A 32 8.61 7.27 12.89
CA ILE A 32 7.36 6.50 12.98
C ILE A 32 7.66 5.01 12.94
N PHE A 33 8.47 4.56 11.96
CA PHE A 33 8.80 3.16 11.81
C PHE A 33 9.57 2.59 13.00
N LEU A 34 10.69 3.22 13.38
CA LEU A 34 11.53 2.72 14.47
C LEU A 34 10.82 2.80 15.82
N GLY A 35 10.09 3.89 16.08
CA GLY A 35 9.33 4.04 17.32
C GLY A 35 8.18 3.03 17.39
N GLY A 36 7.42 2.87 16.31
CA GLY A 36 6.32 1.90 16.25
C GLY A 36 6.80 0.45 16.30
N LEU A 37 7.93 0.13 15.66
CA LEU A 37 8.55 -1.19 15.75
C LEU A 37 9.00 -1.51 17.18
N ALA A 38 9.65 -0.55 17.85
CA ALA A 38 10.05 -0.71 19.24
C ALA A 38 8.83 -0.92 20.16
N LEU A 39 7.75 -0.16 19.95
CA LEU A 39 6.51 -0.32 20.69
C LEU A 39 5.85 -1.68 20.42
N TRP A 40 5.77 -2.11 19.17
CA TRP A 40 5.22 -3.42 18.80
C TRP A 40 6.01 -4.56 19.45
N VAL A 41 7.35 -4.56 19.34
CA VAL A 41 8.22 -5.54 19.99
C VAL A 41 8.02 -5.52 21.51
N ALA A 42 7.96 -4.34 22.13
CA ALA A 42 7.71 -4.22 23.56
C ALA A 42 6.33 -4.81 23.94
N THR A 43 5.28 -4.52 23.18
CA THR A 43 3.94 -5.09 23.42
C THR A 43 3.95 -6.61 23.29
N VAL A 44 4.61 -7.16 22.27
CA VAL A 44 4.78 -8.61 22.09
C VAL A 44 5.49 -9.24 23.30
N LEU A 45 6.65 -8.69 23.69
CA LEU A 45 7.43 -9.21 24.81
C LEU A 45 6.67 -9.15 26.13
N VAL A 46 6.00 -8.03 26.43
CA VAL A 46 5.18 -7.89 27.64
C VAL A 46 4.04 -8.90 27.62
N THR A 47 3.40 -9.12 26.48
CA THR A 47 2.32 -10.11 26.35
C THR A 47 2.80 -11.52 26.66
N PHE A 48 3.97 -11.91 26.14
CA PHE A 48 4.57 -13.22 26.44
C PHE A 48 4.98 -13.36 27.91
N ILE A 49 5.56 -12.32 28.51
CA ILE A 49 6.03 -12.35 29.89
C ILE A 49 4.85 -12.39 30.88
N THR A 50 3.81 -11.60 30.65
CA THR A 50 2.71 -11.45 31.62
C THR A 50 1.50 -12.32 31.32
N GLY A 51 1.42 -12.93 30.13
CA GLY A 51 0.22 -13.64 29.67
C GLY A 51 -1.02 -12.74 29.53
N ASN A 52 -0.84 -11.42 29.38
CA ASN A 52 -1.95 -10.47 29.39
C ASN A 52 -2.63 -10.39 28.02
N ALA A 53 -3.72 -11.14 27.85
CA ALA A 53 -4.49 -11.18 26.61
C ALA A 53 -5.06 -9.81 26.17
N ASN A 54 -5.19 -8.85 27.09
CA ASN A 54 -5.67 -7.50 26.74
C ASN A 54 -4.70 -6.74 25.81
N LEU A 55 -3.45 -7.19 25.70
CA LEU A 55 -2.46 -6.61 24.79
C LEU A 55 -2.54 -7.16 23.37
N VAL A 56 -3.26 -8.27 23.13
CA VAL A 56 -3.39 -8.87 21.79
C VAL A 56 -4.01 -7.91 20.77
N PRO A 57 -5.11 -7.18 21.07
CA PRO A 57 -5.62 -6.15 20.17
C PRO A 57 -4.60 -5.04 19.89
N THR A 58 -3.76 -4.69 20.88
CA THR A 58 -2.70 -3.69 20.71
C THR A 58 -1.61 -4.19 19.77
N ILE A 59 -1.21 -5.46 19.85
CA ILE A 59 -0.26 -6.08 18.91
C ILE A 59 -0.82 -5.99 17.49
N ILE A 60 -2.06 -6.48 17.30
CA ILE A 60 -2.76 -6.49 16.00
C ILE A 60 -2.83 -5.09 15.39
N LEU A 61 -3.18 -4.07 16.19
CA LEU A 61 -3.30 -2.71 15.70
C LEU A 61 -1.94 -2.10 15.35
N ILE A 62 -0.93 -2.25 16.20
CA ILE A 62 0.39 -1.66 15.92
C ILE A 62 1.03 -2.36 14.73
N GLY A 63 1.07 -3.69 14.69
CA GLY A 63 1.75 -4.44 13.63
C GLY A 63 1.09 -4.21 12.27
N SER A 64 -0.23 -4.24 12.22
CA SER A 64 -0.99 -4.02 10.97
C SER A 64 -0.90 -2.58 10.44
N PHE A 65 -0.79 -1.56 11.30
CA PHE A 65 -0.77 -0.15 10.87
C PHE A 65 0.64 0.43 10.70
N LEU A 66 1.67 -0.18 11.29
CA LEU A 66 3.02 0.38 11.33
C LEU A 66 3.59 0.69 9.94
N VAL A 67 3.62 -0.30 9.05
CA VAL A 67 4.14 -0.13 7.70
C VAL A 67 3.26 0.80 6.86
N PRO A 68 1.92 0.61 6.79
CA PRO A 68 1.02 1.56 6.13
C PRO A 68 1.23 3.02 6.52
N VAL A 69 1.23 3.32 7.82
CA VAL A 69 1.36 4.70 8.33
C VAL A 69 2.75 5.26 8.02
N THR A 70 3.79 4.43 8.12
CA THR A 70 5.16 4.80 7.75
C THR A 70 5.25 5.21 6.27
N PHE A 71 4.68 4.40 5.37
CA PHE A 71 4.72 4.69 3.94
C PHE A 71 3.88 5.91 3.56
N VAL A 72 2.75 6.12 4.22
CA VAL A 72 1.95 7.34 4.04
C VAL A 72 2.73 8.57 4.47
N ALA A 73 3.41 8.54 5.61
CA ALA A 73 4.28 9.64 6.04
C ALA A 73 5.43 9.89 5.06
N TYR A 74 6.02 8.83 4.51
CA TYR A 74 7.05 8.92 3.46
C TYR A 74 6.51 9.51 2.16
N ALA A 75 5.32 9.10 1.71
CA ALA A 75 4.69 9.55 0.48
C ALA A 75 4.19 11.00 0.59
N PHE A 76 3.69 11.39 1.77
CA PHE A 76 3.19 12.74 2.03
C PHE A 76 4.26 13.81 1.81
N GLY A 77 5.53 13.51 2.15
CA GLY A 77 6.67 14.39 1.88
C GLY A 77 6.98 14.62 0.39
N ARG A 78 6.24 13.96 -0.53
CA ARG A 78 6.41 14.06 -1.99
C ARG A 78 5.20 14.66 -2.71
N THR A 79 4.24 15.21 -1.96
CA THR A 79 3.08 15.91 -2.52
C THR A 79 3.49 17.24 -3.16
N ASP A 80 2.65 17.78 -4.04
CA ASP A 80 2.79 19.13 -4.60
C ASP A 80 2.14 20.20 -3.69
N GLY A 81 1.86 19.86 -2.42
CA GLY A 81 1.38 20.80 -1.38
C GLY A 81 -0.12 21.10 -1.38
N ILE A 82 -0.92 20.50 -2.27
CA ILE A 82 -2.37 20.71 -2.32
C ILE A 82 -3.10 19.81 -1.30
N VAL A 83 -2.51 18.65 -1.00
CA VAL A 83 -3.06 17.66 -0.10
C VAL A 83 -2.70 18.03 1.35
N THR A 84 -3.71 18.14 2.22
CA THR A 84 -3.50 18.47 3.63
C THR A 84 -3.34 17.20 4.49
N PRO A 85 -2.68 17.27 5.65
CA PRO A 85 -2.57 16.13 6.57
C PRO A 85 -3.95 15.57 6.98
N GLN A 86 -4.94 16.44 7.20
CA GLN A 86 -6.31 16.04 7.55
C GLN A 86 -6.96 15.22 6.42
N ARG A 87 -6.69 15.58 5.15
CA ARG A 87 -7.18 14.82 4.00
C ARG A 87 -6.48 13.48 3.86
N VAL A 88 -5.17 13.42 4.12
CA VAL A 88 -4.43 12.16 4.16
C VAL A 88 -5.00 11.24 5.23
N PHE A 89 -5.19 11.75 6.44
CA PHE A 89 -5.81 10.99 7.53
C PHE A 89 -7.22 10.49 7.17
N ALA A 90 -8.06 11.38 6.64
CA ALA A 90 -9.40 11.00 6.17
C ALA A 90 -9.34 9.95 5.05
N ALA A 91 -8.42 10.09 4.09
CA ALA A 91 -8.24 9.12 3.01
C ALA A 91 -7.79 7.75 3.51
N PHE A 92 -6.92 7.73 4.51
CA PHE A 92 -6.47 6.50 5.14
C PHE A 92 -7.62 5.78 5.85
N ILE A 93 -8.37 6.51 6.69
CA ILE A 93 -9.46 5.92 7.48
C ILE A 93 -10.68 5.57 6.62
N TYR A 94 -11.25 6.54 5.89
CA TYR A 94 -12.44 6.29 5.08
C TYR A 94 -12.14 5.36 3.91
N GLY A 95 -10.98 5.53 3.25
CA GLY A 95 -10.57 4.65 2.17
C GLY A 95 -10.35 3.21 2.65
N GLY A 96 -9.72 3.05 3.82
CA GLY A 96 -9.48 1.74 4.42
C GLY A 96 -10.76 1.04 4.86
N VAL A 97 -11.57 1.70 5.68
CA VAL A 97 -12.82 1.11 6.20
C VAL A 97 -13.82 0.82 5.07
N LEU A 98 -14.06 1.77 4.15
CA LEU A 98 -14.98 1.53 3.04
C LEU A 98 -14.49 0.43 2.11
N GLY A 99 -13.18 0.36 1.87
CA GLY A 99 -12.60 -0.69 1.06
C GLY A 99 -12.80 -2.06 1.71
N VAL A 100 -12.47 -2.22 3.00
CA VAL A 100 -12.63 -3.51 3.71
C VAL A 100 -14.11 -3.91 3.80
N LEU A 101 -15.02 -2.99 4.09
CA LEU A 101 -16.46 -3.27 4.06
C LEU A 101 -16.93 -3.72 2.67
N GLY A 102 -16.42 -3.08 1.62
CA GLY A 102 -16.67 -3.50 0.24
C GLY A 102 -16.17 -4.92 -0.03
N ALA A 103 -14.91 -5.20 0.32
CA ALA A 103 -14.28 -6.50 0.18
C ALA A 103 -15.09 -7.60 0.89
N SER A 104 -15.43 -7.41 2.17
CA SER A 104 -16.14 -8.42 2.97
C SER A 104 -17.52 -8.79 2.42
N ILE A 105 -18.26 -7.84 1.84
CA ILE A 105 -19.56 -8.13 1.20
C ILE A 105 -19.35 -8.97 -0.08
N LEU A 106 -18.26 -8.74 -0.80
CA LEU A 106 -17.99 -9.40 -2.07
C LEU A 106 -17.41 -10.79 -1.87
N GLU A 107 -16.47 -10.96 -0.93
CA GLU A 107 -15.92 -12.26 -0.57
C GLU A 107 -17.02 -13.26 -0.19
N ALA A 108 -18.03 -12.80 0.56
CA ALA A 108 -19.18 -13.62 0.96
C ALA A 108 -20.01 -14.15 -0.22
N GLU A 109 -19.98 -13.48 -1.38
CA GLU A 109 -20.74 -13.86 -2.58
C GLU A 109 -19.86 -14.52 -3.66
N PHE A 110 -18.60 -14.13 -3.81
CA PHE A 110 -17.72 -14.54 -4.92
C PHE A 110 -16.74 -15.67 -4.57
N LEU A 111 -16.38 -15.88 -3.30
CA LEU A 111 -15.36 -16.87 -2.90
C LEU A 111 -15.93 -18.24 -2.47
N ARG A 112 -17.22 -18.50 -2.70
CA ARG A 112 -17.80 -19.83 -2.44
C ARG A 112 -17.15 -20.93 -3.29
N GLU A 113 -16.69 -20.58 -4.50
CA GLU A 113 -15.86 -21.45 -5.34
C GLU A 113 -14.69 -20.66 -5.96
N PRO A 114 -13.43 -20.97 -5.60
CA PRO A 114 -12.25 -20.29 -6.16
C PRO A 114 -12.20 -20.46 -7.68
N SER A 115 -12.33 -19.35 -8.41
CA SER A 115 -12.25 -19.34 -9.87
C SER A 115 -11.45 -18.14 -10.36
N VAL A 116 -10.85 -18.25 -11.56
CA VAL A 116 -10.10 -17.15 -12.18
C VAL A 116 -10.99 -15.92 -12.37
N LEU A 117 -12.25 -16.11 -12.78
CA LEU A 117 -13.21 -15.02 -12.91
C LEU A 117 -13.59 -14.42 -11.56
N GLY A 118 -13.64 -15.23 -10.49
CA GLY A 118 -13.82 -14.78 -9.12
C GLY A 118 -12.72 -13.82 -8.68
N TYR A 119 -11.44 -14.21 -8.82
CA TYR A 119 -10.31 -13.35 -8.47
C TYR A 119 -10.29 -12.04 -9.26
N VAL A 120 -10.58 -12.09 -10.56
CA VAL A 120 -10.69 -10.86 -11.39
C VAL A 120 -11.85 -9.98 -10.93
N GLY A 121 -12.99 -10.59 -10.56
CA GLY A 121 -14.16 -9.88 -10.03
C GLY A 121 -13.85 -9.17 -8.71
N VAL A 122 -13.25 -9.87 -7.75
CA VAL A 122 -12.83 -9.32 -6.45
C VAL A 122 -11.86 -8.15 -6.68
N GLY A 123 -10.77 -8.38 -7.41
CA GLY A 123 -9.78 -7.35 -7.69
C GLY A 123 -10.36 -6.12 -8.39
N LEU A 124 -11.30 -6.30 -9.33
CA LEU A 124 -11.97 -5.21 -10.02
C LEU A 124 -12.84 -4.37 -9.08
N VAL A 125 -13.70 -5.03 -8.30
CA VAL A 125 -14.66 -4.31 -7.46
C VAL A 125 -13.95 -3.62 -6.31
N GLU A 126 -12.99 -4.28 -5.67
CA GLU A 126 -12.20 -3.68 -4.61
C GLU A 126 -11.46 -2.42 -5.05
N GLU A 127 -10.76 -2.49 -6.18
CA GLU A 127 -10.02 -1.34 -6.70
C GLU A 127 -10.98 -0.24 -7.20
N ALA A 128 -12.18 -0.60 -7.66
CA ALA A 128 -13.23 0.36 -7.98
C ALA A 128 -13.76 1.07 -6.72
N VAL A 129 -14.00 0.36 -5.61
CA VAL A 129 -14.44 0.94 -4.33
C VAL A 129 -13.38 1.90 -3.80
N LYS A 130 -12.11 1.50 -3.80
CA LYS A 130 -10.97 2.36 -3.41
C LYS A 130 -10.89 3.61 -4.30
N LEU A 131 -11.08 3.46 -5.62
CA LEU A 131 -11.10 4.58 -6.56
C LEU A 131 -12.26 5.56 -6.33
N ILE A 132 -13.46 5.03 -6.00
CA ILE A 132 -14.63 5.83 -5.66
C ILE A 132 -14.38 6.61 -4.36
N ALA A 133 -13.89 5.94 -3.31
CA ALA A 133 -13.55 6.56 -2.04
C ALA A 133 -12.53 7.70 -2.23
N LEU A 134 -11.46 7.42 -3.00
CA LEU A 134 -10.46 8.41 -3.38
C LEU A 134 -11.11 9.62 -4.07
N TRP A 135 -11.96 9.39 -5.06
CA TRP A 135 -12.63 10.48 -5.78
C TRP A 135 -13.53 11.31 -4.87
N LEU A 136 -14.32 10.69 -3.98
CA LEU A 136 -15.22 11.39 -3.07
C LEU A 136 -14.47 12.34 -2.12
N LEU A 137 -13.29 11.93 -1.67
CA LEU A 137 -12.39 12.74 -0.83
C LEU A 137 -11.67 13.82 -1.62
N ALA A 138 -11.34 13.56 -2.89
CA ALA A 138 -10.56 14.44 -3.75
C ALA A 138 -11.40 15.46 -4.53
N ARG A 139 -12.70 15.23 -4.76
CA ARG A 139 -13.56 15.99 -5.70
C ARG A 139 -13.66 17.51 -5.44
N ARG A 140 -13.27 17.96 -4.25
CA ARG A 140 -13.27 19.38 -3.83
C ARG A 140 -11.86 19.98 -3.78
N LEU A 141 -10.88 19.34 -4.39
CA LEU A 141 -9.53 19.89 -4.54
C LEU A 141 -9.55 21.05 -5.55
N ARG A 142 -8.74 22.07 -5.26
CA ARG A 142 -8.61 23.26 -6.11
C ARG A 142 -7.91 22.95 -7.44
N ARG A 143 -7.01 21.96 -7.43
CA ARG A 143 -6.27 21.48 -8.61
C ARG A 143 -5.92 20.01 -8.39
N TYR A 144 -5.82 19.28 -9.50
CA TYR A 144 -5.42 17.88 -9.54
C TYR A 144 -4.04 17.77 -10.18
N THR A 145 -3.06 17.23 -9.47
CA THR A 145 -1.76 16.83 -10.04
C THR A 145 -1.62 15.32 -9.99
N MET A 146 -0.89 14.75 -10.95
CA MET A 146 -0.70 13.31 -11.00
C MET A 146 0.04 12.77 -9.77
N ARG A 147 0.98 13.54 -9.19
CA ARG A 147 1.69 13.18 -7.96
C ARG A 147 0.77 13.19 -6.75
N ASP A 148 -0.03 14.23 -6.57
CA ASP A 148 -1.00 14.28 -5.47
C ASP A 148 -2.02 13.14 -5.57
N GLY A 149 -2.41 12.78 -6.79
CA GLY A 149 -3.26 11.62 -7.04
C GLY A 149 -2.58 10.31 -6.65
N MET A 150 -1.28 10.14 -6.93
CA MET A 150 -0.53 8.96 -6.49
C MET A 150 -0.40 8.89 -4.98
N VAL A 151 -0.12 10.01 -4.31
CA VAL A 151 0.03 10.02 -2.84
C VAL A 151 -1.30 9.75 -2.16
N LEU A 152 -2.40 10.40 -2.59
CA LEU A 152 -3.72 10.13 -2.03
C LEU A 152 -4.22 8.72 -2.38
N GLY A 153 -3.93 8.23 -3.59
CA GLY A 153 -4.22 6.85 -3.97
C GLY A 153 -3.48 5.85 -3.10
N ALA A 154 -2.16 6.04 -2.92
CA ALA A 154 -1.35 5.22 -2.00
C ALA A 154 -1.93 5.25 -0.58
N THR A 155 -2.37 6.43 -0.11
CA THR A 155 -2.96 6.59 1.21
C THR A 155 -4.24 5.77 1.40
N VAL A 156 -5.11 5.74 0.39
CA VAL A 156 -6.31 4.88 0.41
C VAL A 156 -5.91 3.41 0.42
N GLY A 157 -4.99 3.00 -0.46
CA GLY A 157 -4.53 1.61 -0.55
C GLY A 157 -3.83 1.12 0.73
N PHE A 158 -3.00 1.96 1.35
CA PHE A 158 -2.37 1.66 2.64
C PHE A 158 -3.39 1.61 3.79
N GLY A 159 -4.40 2.49 3.76
CA GLY A 159 -5.52 2.41 4.70
C GLY A 159 -6.22 1.06 4.61
N PHE A 160 -6.56 0.62 3.39
CA PHE A 160 -7.16 -0.69 3.16
C PHE A 160 -6.28 -1.82 3.69
N ALA A 161 -5.00 -1.84 3.28
CA ALA A 161 -4.06 -2.87 3.70
C ALA A 161 -3.90 -2.94 5.23
N ALA A 162 -3.98 -1.81 5.95
CA ALA A 162 -3.89 -1.78 7.41
C ALA A 162 -5.07 -2.48 8.08
N PHE A 163 -6.30 -2.13 7.68
CA PHE A 163 -7.52 -2.72 8.26
C PHE A 163 -7.68 -4.18 7.84
N GLU A 164 -7.37 -4.50 6.60
CA GLU A 164 -7.37 -5.87 6.10
C GLU A 164 -6.35 -6.73 6.87
N SER A 165 -5.12 -6.25 7.04
CA SER A 165 -4.08 -6.97 7.80
C SER A 165 -4.46 -7.19 9.25
N ALA A 166 -5.19 -6.26 9.87
CA ALA A 166 -5.70 -6.45 11.23
C ALA A 166 -6.71 -7.61 11.30
N GLY A 167 -7.55 -7.77 10.26
CA GLY A 167 -8.45 -8.92 10.13
C GLY A 167 -7.69 -10.24 9.94
N TYR A 168 -6.67 -10.27 9.08
CA TYR A 168 -5.81 -11.46 8.89
C TYR A 168 -5.06 -11.83 10.18
N ALA A 169 -4.50 -10.85 10.88
CA ALA A 169 -3.83 -11.06 12.16
C ALA A 169 -4.80 -11.57 13.23
N PHE A 170 -6.03 -11.05 13.27
CA PHE A 170 -7.08 -11.56 14.15
C PHE A 170 -7.47 -13.00 13.81
N ASN A 171 -7.62 -13.35 12.54
CA ASN A 171 -7.93 -14.72 12.12
C ASN A 171 -6.78 -15.69 12.44
N ALA A 172 -5.53 -15.25 12.24
CA ALA A 172 -4.34 -16.04 12.54
C ALA A 172 -4.20 -16.40 14.02
N LEU A 173 -4.82 -15.62 14.91
CA LEU A 173 -4.88 -15.93 16.34
C LEU A 173 -5.59 -17.27 16.58
N PHE A 174 -6.57 -17.65 15.77
CA PHE A 174 -7.37 -18.86 15.98
C PHE A 174 -6.80 -20.04 15.20
N THR A 175 -6.43 -21.11 15.91
CA THR A 175 -5.93 -22.36 15.31
C THR A 175 -6.74 -23.55 15.81
N ASN A 176 -6.63 -24.69 15.11
CA ASN A 176 -7.25 -25.95 15.55
C ASN A 176 -6.76 -26.42 16.93
N SER A 177 -5.59 -25.94 17.37
CA SER A 177 -4.95 -26.22 18.65
C SER A 177 -5.16 -25.12 19.72
N GLY A 178 -5.98 -24.10 19.44
CA GLY A 178 -6.23 -22.98 20.35
C GLY A 178 -5.67 -21.64 19.84
N LEU A 179 -5.42 -20.70 20.76
CA LEU A 179 -4.92 -19.36 20.39
C LEU A 179 -3.40 -19.40 20.11
N SER A 180 -2.95 -18.80 19.00
CA SER A 180 -1.53 -18.71 18.64
C SER A 180 -1.08 -17.28 18.42
N LEU A 181 -0.36 -16.71 19.39
CA LEU A 181 0.26 -15.38 19.24
C LEU A 181 1.40 -15.40 18.21
N LEU A 182 2.10 -16.53 18.04
CA LEU A 182 3.15 -16.65 17.03
C LEU A 182 2.58 -16.50 15.62
N ASN A 183 1.42 -17.10 15.34
CA ASN A 183 0.77 -16.98 14.02
C ASN A 183 0.35 -15.53 13.72
N VAL A 184 -0.09 -14.78 14.74
CA VAL A 184 -0.38 -13.33 14.62
C VAL A 184 0.90 -12.60 14.18
N ILE A 185 2.00 -12.80 14.89
CA ILE A 185 3.29 -12.15 14.64
C ILE A 185 3.82 -12.48 13.24
N GLU A 186 3.78 -13.76 12.85
CA GLU A 186 4.20 -14.22 11.52
C GLU A 186 3.35 -13.58 10.41
N THR A 187 2.03 -13.56 10.61
CA THR A 187 1.09 -12.94 9.67
C THR A 187 1.36 -11.44 9.52
N GLU A 188 1.55 -10.72 10.63
CA GLU A 188 1.87 -9.29 10.60
C GLU A 188 3.21 -9.00 9.95
N ALA A 189 4.24 -9.81 10.22
CA ALA A 189 5.56 -9.65 9.62
C ALA A 189 5.52 -9.85 8.10
N LEU A 190 4.91 -10.95 7.64
CA LEU A 190 4.78 -11.25 6.21
C LEU A 190 3.97 -10.17 5.49
N ARG A 191 2.80 -9.82 6.03
CA ARG A 191 1.95 -8.78 5.44
C ARG A 191 2.61 -7.41 5.49
N GLY A 192 3.33 -7.09 6.56
CA GLY A 192 4.10 -5.85 6.67
C GLY A 192 5.16 -5.69 5.59
N ILE A 193 5.90 -6.76 5.27
CA ILE A 193 6.91 -6.77 4.20
C ILE A 193 6.27 -6.58 2.82
N LEU A 194 5.12 -7.21 2.60
CA LEU A 194 4.43 -7.25 1.31
C LEU A 194 3.52 -6.04 1.04
N THR A 195 3.03 -5.38 2.08
CA THR A 195 2.11 -4.24 2.00
C THR A 195 2.55 -3.12 1.04
N PRO A 196 3.83 -2.70 1.00
CA PRO A 196 4.29 -1.62 0.10
C PRO A 196 4.15 -1.93 -1.39
N VAL A 197 4.08 -3.21 -1.77
CA VAL A 197 4.03 -3.65 -3.17
C VAL A 197 2.67 -4.20 -3.59
N GLY A 198 1.68 -4.23 -2.70
CA GLY A 198 0.29 -4.56 -3.01
C GLY A 198 -0.60 -3.32 -3.13
N HIS A 199 -1.70 -3.27 -2.37
CA HIS A 199 -2.74 -2.24 -2.46
C HIS A 199 -2.21 -0.80 -2.48
N GLY A 200 -1.22 -0.46 -1.64
CA GLY A 200 -0.62 0.89 -1.62
C GLY A 200 -0.04 1.29 -2.98
N LEU A 201 0.64 0.36 -3.66
CA LEU A 201 1.25 0.55 -4.98
C LEU A 201 0.18 0.64 -6.09
N TRP A 202 -0.74 -0.32 -6.09
CA TRP A 202 -1.83 -0.43 -7.06
C TRP A 202 -2.74 0.79 -7.04
N THR A 203 -3.24 1.17 -5.87
CA THR A 203 -4.13 2.33 -5.73
C THR A 203 -3.38 3.65 -5.98
N ALA A 204 -2.06 3.72 -5.78
CA ALA A 204 -1.25 4.87 -6.21
C ALA A 204 -1.25 5.05 -7.74
N ILE A 205 -1.09 3.96 -8.49
CA ILE A 205 -1.14 3.97 -9.96
C ILE A 205 -2.50 4.50 -10.43
N LEU A 206 -3.58 3.97 -9.86
CA LEU A 206 -4.97 4.40 -10.15
C LEU A 206 -5.22 5.85 -9.77
N GLY A 207 -4.80 6.27 -8.57
CA GLY A 207 -5.00 7.64 -8.10
C GLY A 207 -4.30 8.66 -8.97
N GLY A 208 -3.07 8.37 -9.40
CA GLY A 208 -2.38 9.19 -10.39
C GLY A 208 -3.13 9.24 -11.73
N ALA A 209 -3.82 8.16 -12.13
CA ALA A 209 -4.53 8.10 -13.42
C ALA A 209 -5.84 8.89 -13.35
N LEU A 210 -6.54 8.79 -12.22
CA LEU A 210 -7.71 9.57 -11.90
C LEU A 210 -7.39 11.07 -11.95
N PHE A 211 -6.35 11.52 -11.24
CA PHE A 211 -6.01 12.93 -11.17
C PHE A 211 -5.50 13.47 -12.50
N ALA A 212 -4.72 12.69 -13.26
CA ALA A 212 -4.34 13.07 -14.62
C ALA A 212 -5.56 13.21 -15.55
N THR A 213 -6.61 12.40 -15.35
CA THR A 213 -7.86 12.49 -16.11
C THR A 213 -8.69 13.70 -15.66
N ALA A 214 -8.79 13.95 -14.35
CA ALA A 214 -9.48 15.09 -13.77
C ALA A 214 -8.85 16.43 -14.18
N ALA A 215 -7.52 16.50 -14.21
CA ALA A 215 -6.77 17.68 -14.63
C ALA A 215 -7.05 18.11 -16.08
N ARG A 216 -7.40 17.17 -16.97
CA ARG A 216 -7.76 17.44 -18.38
C ARG A 216 -9.25 17.71 -18.58
N ALA A 217 -10.06 17.63 -17.54
CA ALA A 217 -11.51 17.85 -17.64
C ALA A 217 -11.85 19.32 -17.43
N ARG A 218 -12.72 19.89 -18.29
CA ARG A 218 -13.12 21.32 -18.26
C ARG A 218 -13.67 21.80 -16.91
N ARG A 219 -14.22 20.90 -16.08
CA ARG A 219 -14.79 21.19 -14.75
C ARG A 219 -14.09 20.43 -13.61
N GLY A 220 -12.91 19.84 -13.86
CA GLY A 220 -12.22 18.99 -12.88
C GLY A 220 -12.95 17.68 -12.53
N ARG A 221 -14.06 17.37 -13.20
CA ARG A 221 -14.80 16.11 -13.02
C ARG A 221 -14.25 15.07 -14.02
N PRO A 222 -13.54 14.02 -13.56
CA PRO A 222 -13.09 12.96 -14.44
C PRO A 222 -14.33 12.29 -15.03
N ARG A 223 -14.43 12.28 -16.36
CA ARG A 223 -15.35 11.37 -17.04
C ARG A 223 -14.69 9.99 -17.02
N LEU A 224 -15.49 8.93 -16.91
CA LEU A 224 -15.04 7.57 -17.20
C LEU A 224 -14.59 7.54 -18.67
N ARG A 225 -13.29 7.77 -18.86
CA ARG A 225 -12.65 7.68 -20.17
C ARG A 225 -12.06 6.28 -20.29
N ALA A 226 -11.99 5.76 -21.52
CA ALA A 226 -11.33 4.48 -21.81
C ALA A 226 -9.93 4.39 -21.18
N SER A 227 -9.20 5.51 -21.09
CA SER A 227 -7.90 5.58 -20.42
C SER A 227 -7.96 5.22 -18.94
N LEU A 228 -8.94 5.71 -18.18
CA LEU A 228 -9.06 5.44 -16.74
C LEU A 228 -9.55 4.00 -16.50
N LEU A 229 -10.47 3.53 -17.35
CA LEU A 229 -10.92 2.14 -17.34
C LEU A 229 -9.78 1.16 -17.62
N GLY A 230 -8.91 1.47 -18.58
CA GLY A 230 -7.72 0.65 -18.86
C GLY A 230 -6.77 0.55 -17.66
N TRP A 231 -6.58 1.64 -16.90
CA TRP A 231 -5.81 1.59 -15.66
C TRP A 231 -6.50 0.77 -14.57
N LEU A 232 -7.83 0.90 -14.43
CA LEU A 232 -8.62 0.12 -13.49
C LEU A 232 -8.50 -1.38 -13.78
N VAL A 233 -8.68 -1.79 -15.05
CA VAL A 233 -8.55 -3.18 -15.47
C VAL A 233 -7.13 -3.69 -15.23
N LEU A 234 -6.09 -2.92 -15.60
CA LEU A 234 -4.71 -3.33 -15.37
C LEU A 234 -4.43 -3.61 -13.89
N VAL A 235 -4.86 -2.71 -13.00
CA VAL A 235 -4.63 -2.85 -11.57
C VAL A 235 -5.48 -3.97 -10.97
N ALA A 236 -6.71 -4.16 -11.45
CA ALA A 236 -7.55 -5.30 -11.09
C ALA A 236 -6.90 -6.64 -11.48
N LEU A 237 -6.19 -6.71 -12.61
CA LEU A 237 -5.48 -7.92 -13.03
C LEU A 237 -4.23 -8.20 -12.18
N LEU A 238 -3.48 -7.17 -11.77
CA LEU A 238 -2.37 -7.33 -10.82
C LEU A 238 -2.88 -7.86 -9.47
N HIS A 239 -3.97 -7.27 -8.98
CA HIS A 239 -4.64 -7.72 -7.77
C HIS A 239 -5.15 -9.17 -7.90
N ALA A 240 -5.82 -9.51 -8.99
CA ALA A 240 -6.29 -10.87 -9.22
C ALA A 240 -5.13 -11.88 -9.30
N LEU A 241 -3.98 -11.48 -9.86
CA LEU A 241 -2.77 -12.31 -9.87
C LEU A 241 -2.23 -12.52 -8.45
N TRP A 242 -2.25 -11.47 -7.62
CA TRP A 242 -1.88 -11.57 -6.21
C TRP A 242 -2.75 -12.57 -5.46
N ASP A 243 -4.08 -12.45 -5.57
CA ASP A 243 -5.02 -13.34 -4.87
C ASP A 243 -4.92 -14.78 -5.39
N ALA A 244 -4.78 -14.95 -6.70
CA ALA A 244 -4.64 -16.26 -7.32
C ALA A 244 -3.29 -16.92 -7.01
N SER A 245 -2.28 -16.18 -6.56
CA SER A 245 -0.91 -16.68 -6.39
C SER A 245 -0.82 -17.91 -5.47
N GLY A 246 -1.56 -17.90 -4.35
CA GLY A 246 -1.63 -19.03 -3.43
C GLY A 246 -2.25 -20.27 -4.07
N GLY A 247 -3.36 -20.10 -4.79
CA GLY A 247 -4.02 -21.18 -5.52
C GLY A 247 -3.13 -21.77 -6.62
N ILE A 248 -2.50 -20.90 -7.43
CA ILE A 248 -1.55 -21.32 -8.48
C ILE A 248 -0.37 -22.09 -7.85
N ALA A 249 0.16 -21.58 -6.73
CA ALA A 249 1.25 -22.22 -6.01
C ALA A 249 0.87 -23.58 -5.41
N VAL A 250 -0.42 -23.85 -5.14
CA VAL A 250 -0.90 -25.19 -4.79
C VAL A 250 -0.97 -26.09 -6.04
N TRP A 251 -1.57 -25.60 -7.13
CA TRP A 251 -1.82 -26.41 -8.33
C TRP A 251 -0.54 -26.83 -9.05
N VAL A 252 0.45 -25.94 -9.19
CA VAL A 252 1.69 -26.22 -9.92
C VAL A 252 2.46 -27.43 -9.36
N PRO A 253 2.75 -27.52 -8.05
CA PRO A 253 3.37 -28.71 -7.46
C PRO A 253 2.61 -30.01 -7.74
N PHE A 254 1.27 -30.02 -7.62
CA PHE A 254 0.47 -31.22 -7.91
C PHE A 254 0.49 -31.59 -9.39
N LEU A 255 0.48 -30.62 -10.30
CA LEU A 255 0.61 -30.88 -11.74
C LEU A 255 1.98 -31.49 -12.09
N LEU A 256 3.05 -31.02 -11.44
CA LEU A 256 4.41 -31.46 -11.74
C LEU A 256 4.80 -32.78 -11.06
N THR A 257 4.27 -33.04 -9.86
CA THR A 257 4.75 -34.12 -8.97
C THR A 257 3.63 -34.98 -8.37
N GLY A 258 2.36 -34.68 -8.68
CA GLY A 258 1.21 -35.35 -8.10
C GLY A 258 1.10 -36.81 -8.50
N THR A 259 0.89 -37.68 -7.52
CA THR A 259 0.67 -39.11 -7.74
C THR A 259 -0.80 -39.43 -8.03
N PRO A 260 -1.12 -40.57 -8.70
CA PRO A 260 -2.51 -40.96 -8.95
C PRO A 260 -3.37 -41.04 -7.67
N THR A 261 -2.78 -41.45 -6.55
CA THR A 261 -3.45 -41.52 -5.25
C THR A 261 -3.77 -40.14 -4.69
N GLN A 262 -2.84 -39.18 -4.79
CA GLN A 262 -3.09 -37.78 -4.40
C GLN A 262 -4.23 -37.17 -5.25
N TRP A 263 -4.25 -37.44 -6.55
CA TRP A 263 -5.33 -36.98 -7.44
C TRP A 263 -6.68 -37.60 -7.10
N ALA A 264 -6.72 -38.90 -6.80
CA ALA A 264 -7.94 -39.56 -6.35
C ALA A 264 -8.46 -38.97 -5.04
N LEU A 265 -7.58 -38.67 -4.08
CA LEU A 265 -7.97 -38.02 -2.82
C LEU A 265 -8.57 -36.63 -3.05
N ILE A 266 -7.98 -35.81 -3.92
CA ILE A 266 -8.51 -34.48 -4.27
C ILE A 266 -9.90 -34.60 -4.91
N GLN A 267 -10.10 -35.54 -5.84
CA GLN A 267 -11.40 -35.79 -6.46
C GLN A 267 -12.49 -36.23 -5.46
N LEU A 268 -12.08 -36.87 -4.36
CA LEU A 268 -12.95 -37.26 -3.26
C LEU A 268 -13.14 -36.14 -2.21
N GLY A 269 -12.61 -34.94 -2.46
CA GLY A 269 -12.68 -33.80 -1.53
C GLY A 269 -11.80 -33.95 -0.29
N ARG A 270 -10.78 -34.81 -0.34
CA ARG A 270 -9.84 -35.04 0.78
C ARG A 270 -8.50 -34.35 0.50
N ALA A 271 -7.94 -33.71 1.52
CA ALA A 271 -6.60 -33.14 1.45
C ALA A 271 -5.55 -34.26 1.44
N PRO A 272 -4.72 -34.38 0.39
CA PRO A 272 -3.64 -35.37 0.36
C PRO A 272 -2.45 -34.94 1.22
N ASP A 273 -1.67 -35.91 1.70
CA ASP A 273 -0.36 -35.64 2.28
C ASP A 273 0.56 -35.01 1.22
N VAL A 274 1.32 -33.99 1.63
CA VAL A 274 2.24 -33.25 0.76
C VAL A 274 3.70 -33.65 1.01
N THR A 275 4.45 -33.82 -0.07
CA THR A 275 5.89 -34.14 0.01
C THR A 275 6.73 -32.89 0.28
N GLN A 276 7.95 -33.06 0.81
CA GLN A 276 8.89 -31.94 0.98
C GLN A 276 9.20 -31.22 -0.35
N THR A 277 9.28 -31.97 -1.46
CA THR A 277 9.42 -31.38 -2.80
C THR A 277 8.23 -30.49 -3.16
N GLN A 278 7.01 -30.92 -2.86
CA GLN A 278 5.80 -30.12 -3.11
C GLN A 278 5.76 -28.85 -2.25
N VAL A 279 6.19 -28.92 -0.99
CA VAL A 279 6.32 -27.74 -0.12
C VAL A 279 7.35 -26.76 -0.69
N HIS A 280 8.52 -27.25 -1.12
CA HIS A 280 9.55 -26.39 -1.72
C HIS A 280 9.06 -25.73 -3.02
N LEU A 281 8.41 -26.50 -3.90
CA LEU A 281 7.82 -25.97 -5.13
C LEU A 281 6.73 -24.94 -4.84
N TYR A 282 5.85 -25.19 -3.86
CA TYR A 282 4.84 -24.22 -3.42
C TYR A 282 5.50 -22.91 -3.00
N THR A 283 6.51 -22.97 -2.13
CA THR A 283 7.24 -21.78 -1.65
C THR A 283 7.87 -21.02 -2.80
N VAL A 284 8.61 -21.70 -3.69
CA VAL A 284 9.28 -21.06 -4.83
C VAL A 284 8.27 -20.40 -5.77
N VAL A 285 7.19 -21.10 -6.13
CA VAL A 285 6.16 -20.57 -7.05
C VAL A 285 5.43 -19.39 -6.41
N SER A 286 5.04 -19.49 -5.14
CA SER A 286 4.36 -18.40 -4.43
C SER A 286 5.21 -17.13 -4.40
N TRP A 287 6.46 -17.21 -3.94
CA TRP A 287 7.35 -16.06 -3.89
C TRP A 287 7.70 -15.51 -5.28
N ALA A 288 7.86 -16.37 -6.29
CA ALA A 288 8.12 -15.93 -7.66
C ALA A 288 6.95 -15.12 -8.25
N LEU A 289 5.70 -15.56 -8.02
CA LEU A 289 4.50 -14.86 -8.48
C LEU A 289 4.33 -13.51 -7.77
N LEU A 290 4.49 -13.47 -6.45
CA LEU A 290 4.43 -12.21 -5.68
C LEU A 290 5.53 -11.23 -6.09
N ALA A 291 6.75 -11.73 -6.31
CA ALA A 291 7.87 -10.91 -6.78
C ALA A 291 7.63 -10.37 -8.20
N LEU A 292 7.09 -11.19 -9.09
CA LEU A 292 6.73 -10.78 -10.45
C LEU A 292 5.69 -9.65 -10.40
N ASP A 293 4.60 -9.83 -9.65
CA ASP A 293 3.54 -8.83 -9.52
C ASP A 293 4.09 -7.51 -8.95
N ALA A 294 4.88 -7.59 -7.87
CA ALA A 294 5.54 -6.44 -7.25
C ALA A 294 6.44 -5.69 -8.24
N VAL A 295 7.27 -6.41 -9.01
CA VAL A 295 8.16 -5.80 -10.01
C VAL A 295 7.37 -5.10 -11.11
N LEU A 296 6.32 -5.74 -11.64
CA LEU A 296 5.45 -5.14 -12.65
C LEU A 296 4.82 -3.84 -12.13
N GLY A 297 4.22 -3.88 -10.94
CA GLY A 297 3.65 -2.70 -10.30
C GLY A 297 4.68 -1.58 -10.09
N LEU A 298 5.88 -1.90 -9.62
CA LEU A 298 6.94 -0.93 -9.36
C LEU A 298 7.46 -0.28 -10.66
N VAL A 299 7.63 -1.06 -11.73
CA VAL A 299 8.01 -0.56 -13.05
C VAL A 299 6.95 0.41 -13.58
N ILE A 300 5.68 0.04 -13.48
CA ILE A 300 4.55 0.89 -13.89
C ILE A 300 4.53 2.19 -13.07
N LEU A 301 4.58 2.10 -11.74
CA LEU A 301 4.57 3.27 -10.87
C LEU A 301 5.77 4.18 -11.15
N ARG A 302 6.97 3.62 -11.32
CA ARG A 302 8.19 4.38 -11.63
C ARG A 302 8.07 5.13 -12.94
N GLY A 303 7.58 4.47 -14.00
CA GLY A 303 7.35 5.10 -15.30
C GLY A 303 6.34 6.25 -15.20
N ARG A 304 5.28 6.05 -14.41
CA ARG A 304 4.26 7.07 -14.15
C ARG A 304 4.82 8.23 -13.33
N TRP A 305 5.56 7.96 -12.27
CA TRP A 305 6.20 8.97 -11.43
C TRP A 305 7.13 9.88 -12.25
N ARG A 306 7.95 9.29 -13.13
CA ARG A 306 8.84 10.04 -14.04
C ARG A 306 8.06 10.98 -14.97
N ARG A 307 6.93 10.53 -15.52
CA ARG A 307 6.05 11.40 -16.34
C ARG A 307 5.46 12.54 -15.53
N ALA A 308 5.12 12.29 -14.27
CA ALA A 308 4.60 13.33 -13.37
C ALA A 308 5.66 14.35 -12.95
N THR A 309 6.95 13.99 -13.03
CA THR A 309 8.08 14.86 -12.68
C THR A 309 8.71 15.57 -13.88
N ALA A 310 8.36 15.19 -15.11
CA ALA A 310 8.98 15.74 -16.31
C ALA A 310 8.62 17.23 -16.51
N PRO A 311 9.59 18.09 -16.89
CA PRO A 311 9.32 19.48 -17.26
C PRO A 311 8.35 19.54 -18.45
N ALA A 312 7.46 20.55 -18.47
CA ALA A 312 6.39 20.69 -19.47
C ALA A 312 6.88 20.89 -20.93
N THR A 313 8.19 20.99 -21.17
CA THR A 313 8.79 21.29 -22.47
C THR A 313 9.10 20.05 -23.33
N ALA A 314 8.97 18.82 -22.83
CA ALA A 314 9.39 17.62 -23.56
C ALA A 314 8.32 16.96 -24.47
N VAL A 315 7.10 17.52 -24.57
CA VAL A 315 5.97 16.90 -25.32
C VAL A 315 5.47 17.77 -26.48
N GLY A 316 6.19 18.86 -26.81
CA GLY A 316 5.77 19.85 -27.81
C GLY A 316 6.65 19.95 -29.07
N GLY A 317 7.49 18.95 -29.36
CA GLY A 317 8.40 18.95 -30.52
C GLY A 317 8.02 17.86 -31.51
N GLY A 318 7.01 18.12 -32.34
CA GLY A 318 6.54 17.18 -33.36
C GLY A 318 5.22 17.68 -33.93
N ARG A 319 5.29 18.81 -34.64
CA ARG A 319 4.31 19.13 -35.68
C ARG A 319 4.63 18.30 -36.91
#